data_AF-A0A7Z9BMC4-F1
#
_entry.id   AF-A0A7Z9BMC4-F1
#
_cell.length_a   1.000
_cell.length_b   1.000
_cell.length_c   1.000
_cell.angle_alpha   90.00
_cell.angle_beta   90.00
_cell.angle_gamma   90.00
#
_symmetry.space_group_name_H-M   'P 1'
#
loop_
_entity.id
_entity.type
_entity.pdbx_description
1 polymer ?
#
loop_
_entity_poly.entity_id
_entity_poly.type
_entity_poly.pdbx_seq_one_letter_code
_entity_poly.pdbx_strand_id
1 'polypeptide(L)'
;MVLEINRNLRSESLHHNHTACTAPIGFTAEEIEQFSWGSRGLFEPMSASGVGYDCYGSAEHCYGRPEVIQALKYVCNQWAKRYPRPRIGIGDISTAQGPTPGHSSHQHGLDVDISLVANTDEEIGLTWYHEKYSRQRTQELVDLFHNNPILGIRTILFNDPDLTGVEPWAGHDDHLHVSFVTPGIDSAPYSSDQDGDLRLVIPPMQGERVRQLQESLANVGIAITADGIFGKETDAAVRKFQAQQSLQVDGIAGFVTQTKLKQLISGQSRGVSGEPSGLTLQDVIDQNQSIPFDNITSGVLVEDQLLCAEIQTILRANHLLEIVDGIYGSKTIAALINFKASRQLDGGNVLGQTTAKALLDAKPGAGLLPKWQGGDKQATAEAILKEANRQGITSQAQIAYIIATVQHETNDSFQPVKESYYLGEIEGENDRKTLPYYPYYGRGYVQLTWDYNYRKYSDVLGLDLVNDPDLVMRPDIALFILIHGMKWGVFTGIKLDDCISSNHVDFLKARKIINGNDKAEQVQSYAISWQNQLG
;
A
#
# COMPACT_ATOMS: atom_id res chain seq x y z
N MET A 1 -13.37 65.43 33.87
CA MET A 1 -13.13 64.10 34.45
C MET A 1 -14.32 63.26 34.04
N VAL A 2 -14.19 62.61 32.88
CA VAL A 2 -15.23 61.99 32.02
C VAL A 2 -15.17 60.48 32.32
N LEU A 3 -16.22 59.89 32.91
CA LEU A 3 -17.34 59.15 32.29
C LEU A 3 -16.96 57.78 31.70
N GLU A 4 -17.73 56.81 32.18
CA GLU A 4 -17.77 55.38 31.92
C GLU A 4 -18.64 55.07 30.67
N ILE A 5 -18.49 53.85 30.13
CA ILE A 5 -19.36 53.11 29.17
C ILE A 5 -18.90 53.00 27.68
N ASN A 6 -18.70 51.72 27.27
CA ASN A 6 -18.84 51.04 25.97
C ASN A 6 -17.84 51.26 24.79
N ARG A 7 -17.14 50.18 24.37
CA ARG A 7 -17.54 49.31 23.21
C ARG A 7 -16.57 48.13 22.96
N ASN A 8 -17.19 46.97 22.67
CA ASN A 8 -16.66 45.74 22.09
C ASN A 8 -15.88 45.92 20.77
N LEU A 9 -15.01 44.95 20.45
CA LEU A 9 -14.91 44.18 19.17
C LEU A 9 -13.71 43.19 19.31
N ARG A 10 -13.93 41.93 19.70
CA ARG A 10 -13.98 40.70 18.86
C ARG A 10 -12.76 40.46 17.94
N SER A 11 -11.97 39.43 18.25
CA SER A 11 -11.69 38.32 17.33
C SER A 11 -11.45 37.04 18.14
N GLU A 12 -12.42 36.14 18.11
CA GLU A 12 -12.34 34.77 18.62
C GLU A 12 -11.33 33.98 17.79
N SER A 13 -10.30 33.40 18.40
CA SER A 13 -9.62 32.23 17.83
C SER A 13 -9.92 31.04 18.72
N LEU A 14 -10.73 30.13 18.18
CA LEU A 14 -11.17 28.88 18.78
C LEU A 14 -9.98 28.07 19.29
N HIS A 15 -9.87 27.91 20.61
CA HIS A 15 -9.10 26.82 21.20
C HIS A 15 -9.72 25.49 20.76
N HIS A 16 -9.07 24.81 19.81
CA HIS A 16 -9.33 23.40 19.56
C HIS A 16 -8.57 22.62 20.63
N ASN A 17 -9.34 22.04 21.55
CA ASN A 17 -8.87 21.21 22.63
C ASN A 17 -8.45 19.87 22.01
N HIS A 18 -7.14 19.64 21.85
CA HIS A 18 -6.60 18.34 21.45
C HIS A 18 -6.64 17.38 22.65
N THR A 19 -7.85 16.94 23.04
CA THR A 19 -8.02 15.81 23.94
C THR A 19 -7.80 14.51 23.19
N ALA A 20 -6.59 13.98 23.32
CA ALA A 20 -6.25 12.55 23.44
C ALA A 20 -7.22 11.54 22.78
N CYS A 21 -6.90 11.10 21.56
CA CYS A 21 -7.33 9.79 21.06
C CYS A 21 -6.74 8.71 21.98
N THR A 22 -7.55 8.20 22.90
CA THR A 22 -7.20 7.11 23.84
C THR A 22 -8.18 5.96 23.72
N ALA A 23 -8.67 5.70 22.50
CA ALA A 23 -9.35 4.44 22.22
C ALA A 23 -8.31 3.31 22.23
N PRO A 24 -8.57 2.15 22.88
CA PRO A 24 -7.72 0.98 22.74
C PRO A 24 -7.71 0.60 21.26
N ILE A 25 -6.51 0.56 20.66
CA ILE A 25 -6.34 0.04 19.31
C ILE A 25 -6.97 -1.36 19.30
N GLY A 26 -7.83 -1.65 18.33
CA GLY A 26 -8.51 -2.94 18.17
C GLY A 26 -7.58 -4.13 17.88
N PHE A 27 -6.32 -4.07 18.32
CA PHE A 27 -5.31 -5.10 18.24
C PHE A 27 -4.58 -5.19 19.58
N THR A 28 -4.36 -6.41 20.04
CA THR A 28 -3.62 -6.78 21.24
C THR A 28 -2.12 -6.49 21.08
N ALA A 29 -1.41 -6.29 22.20
CA ALA A 29 0.05 -6.14 22.23
C ALA A 29 0.79 -7.25 21.47
N GLU A 30 0.26 -8.48 21.51
CA GLU A 30 0.78 -9.63 20.77
C GLU A 30 0.49 -9.55 19.26
N GLU A 31 -0.65 -9.02 18.82
CA GLU A 31 -0.90 -8.76 17.39
C GLU A 31 0.07 -7.70 16.86
N ILE A 32 0.37 -6.67 17.65
CA ILE A 32 1.36 -5.62 17.34
C ILE A 32 2.79 -6.18 17.30
N GLU A 33 3.12 -7.10 18.23
CA GLU A 33 4.39 -7.79 18.27
C GLU A 33 4.53 -8.81 17.11
N GLN A 34 3.46 -9.46 16.69
CA GLN A 34 3.43 -10.33 15.51
C GLN A 34 3.49 -9.54 14.19
N PHE A 35 2.91 -8.33 14.12
CA PHE A 35 3.14 -7.39 13.01
C PHE A 35 4.60 -6.90 12.96
N SER A 36 5.29 -6.90 14.10
CA SER A 36 6.72 -6.57 14.18
C SER A 36 7.66 -7.72 13.73
N TRP A 37 7.11 -8.93 13.52
CA TRP A 37 7.86 -10.11 13.06
C TRP A 37 7.22 -10.77 11.83
N GLY A 38 7.45 -10.15 10.67
CA GLY A 38 7.10 -10.70 9.35
C GLY A 38 6.94 -9.59 8.32
N SER A 39 7.98 -8.85 7.94
CA SER A 39 8.97 -9.30 6.94
C SER A 39 10.17 -8.36 6.96
N ARG A 40 11.40 -8.88 7.05
CA ARG A 40 12.58 -8.23 6.47
C ARG A 40 12.50 -8.37 4.96
N GLY A 41 12.89 -7.36 4.18
CA GLY A 41 13.01 -7.57 2.73
C GLY A 41 13.74 -6.53 1.91
N LEU A 42 13.39 -5.25 2.01
CA LEU A 42 14.02 -4.23 1.18
C LEU A 42 14.24 -2.98 2.03
N PHE A 43 15.44 -2.85 2.59
CA PHE A 43 15.89 -1.51 2.88
C PHE A 43 16.15 -0.82 1.55
N GLU A 44 15.58 0.36 1.41
CA GLU A 44 15.78 1.18 0.22
C GLU A 44 17.03 2.02 0.38
N PRO A 45 17.82 2.17 -0.68
CA PRO A 45 18.95 3.09 -0.66
C PRO A 45 18.45 4.53 -0.62
N MET A 46 19.00 5.33 0.29
CA MET A 46 19.03 6.77 0.13
C MET A 46 20.04 7.10 -0.98
N SER A 47 19.64 7.82 -2.03
CA SER A 47 20.58 8.19 -3.10
C SER A 47 21.69 9.07 -2.54
N ALA A 48 22.93 8.90 -3.04
CA ALA A 48 24.12 9.56 -2.51
C ALA A 48 24.00 11.10 -2.41
N SER A 49 23.15 11.71 -3.24
CA SER A 49 22.75 13.11 -3.10
C SER A 49 21.30 13.29 -3.58
N GLY A 50 20.71 14.43 -3.23
CA GLY A 50 19.39 14.84 -3.71
C GLY A 50 19.06 16.29 -3.35
N VAL A 51 17.79 16.66 -3.47
CA VAL A 51 17.33 18.02 -3.16
C VAL A 51 17.47 18.26 -1.65
N GLY A 52 18.37 19.18 -1.29
CA GLY A 52 18.57 19.63 0.09
C GLY A 52 19.49 18.77 0.94
N TYR A 53 20.11 17.72 0.39
CA TYR A 53 20.98 16.83 1.16
C TYR A 53 22.15 16.24 0.36
N ASP A 54 23.13 15.73 1.09
CA ASP A 54 24.23 14.90 0.60
C ASP A 54 24.48 13.77 1.60
N CYS A 55 24.70 12.55 1.14
CA CYS A 55 25.09 11.45 2.04
C CYS A 55 26.59 11.50 2.30
N TYR A 56 27.01 11.35 3.55
CA TYR A 56 28.41 11.24 3.95
C TYR A 56 28.68 9.87 4.60
N GLY A 57 29.93 9.40 4.53
CA GLY A 57 30.28 8.05 4.99
C GLY A 57 30.18 6.99 3.89
N SER A 58 29.90 5.73 4.27
CA SER A 58 29.83 4.61 3.33
C SER A 58 28.45 4.54 2.67
N ALA A 59 28.40 4.51 1.33
CA ALA A 59 27.16 4.29 0.58
C ALA A 59 26.49 2.95 0.94
N GLU A 60 27.25 2.00 1.47
CA GLU A 60 26.74 0.71 1.95
C GLU A 60 25.92 0.82 3.24
N HIS A 61 25.99 1.96 3.95
CA HIS A 61 25.28 2.22 5.21
C HIS A 61 24.08 3.16 5.05
N CYS A 62 23.74 3.56 3.83
CA CYS A 62 22.61 4.45 3.53
C CYS A 62 21.34 3.68 3.16
N TYR A 63 21.05 2.59 3.86
CA TYR A 63 19.87 1.75 3.61
C TYR A 63 18.90 1.84 4.79
N GLY A 64 17.67 2.26 4.54
CA GLY A 64 16.64 2.39 5.57
C GLY A 64 15.35 1.72 5.16
N ARG A 65 14.39 1.63 6.07
CA ARG A 65 13.03 1.26 5.68
C ARG A 65 12.46 2.28 4.68
N PRO A 66 11.59 1.87 3.73
CA PRO A 66 11.02 2.80 2.75
C PRO A 66 10.40 4.06 3.37
N GLU A 67 9.70 3.91 4.49
CA GLU A 67 9.04 5.01 5.21
C GLU A 67 10.07 5.99 5.80
N VAL A 68 11.20 5.47 6.29
CA VAL A 68 12.32 6.28 6.81
C VAL A 68 12.98 7.06 5.67
N ILE A 69 13.19 6.42 4.52
CA ILE A 69 13.74 7.09 3.33
C ILE A 69 12.80 8.22 2.86
N GLN A 70 11.49 8.00 2.88
CA GLN A 70 10.49 9.02 2.52
C GLN A 70 10.44 10.16 3.54
N ALA A 71 10.44 9.84 4.84
CA ALA A 71 10.50 10.81 5.93
C ALA A 71 11.73 11.71 5.82
N LEU A 72 12.89 11.14 5.53
CA LEU A 72 14.13 11.88 5.32
C LEU A 72 14.06 12.79 4.09
N LYS A 73 13.59 12.27 2.95
CA LYS A 73 13.41 13.07 1.73
C LYS A 73 12.46 14.25 1.96
N TYR A 74 11.40 14.09 2.76
CA TYR A 74 10.51 15.19 3.12
C TYR A 74 11.26 16.31 3.86
N VAL A 75 11.99 15.96 4.93
CA VAL A 75 12.77 16.92 5.72
C VAL A 75 13.76 17.67 4.83
N CYS A 76 14.49 16.94 3.97
CA CYS A 76 15.47 17.53 3.06
C CYS A 76 14.83 18.49 2.04
N ASN A 77 13.65 18.15 1.51
CA ASN A 77 12.91 19.02 0.60
C ASN A 77 12.39 20.29 1.30
N GLN A 78 11.90 20.20 2.55
CA GLN A 78 11.49 21.38 3.31
C GLN A 78 12.69 22.25 3.66
N TRP A 79 13.80 21.63 4.03
CA TRP A 79 15.05 22.32 4.28
C TRP A 79 15.52 23.12 3.07
N ALA A 80 15.58 22.50 1.89
CA ALA A 80 16.04 23.14 0.66
C ALA A 80 15.23 24.40 0.28
N LYS A 81 13.93 24.42 0.61
CA LYS A 81 13.07 25.60 0.37
C LYS A 81 13.47 26.79 1.24
N ARG A 82 13.99 26.54 2.44
CA ARG A 82 14.38 27.56 3.42
C ARG A 82 15.86 27.92 3.30
N TYR A 83 16.69 26.92 3.09
CA TYR A 83 18.14 27.00 2.98
C TYR A 83 18.61 26.23 1.75
N PRO A 84 18.85 26.93 0.62
CA PRO A 84 19.51 26.31 -0.53
C PRO A 84 20.91 25.76 -0.17
N ARG A 85 21.56 26.38 0.83
CA ARG A 85 22.76 25.89 1.53
C ARG A 85 22.77 26.29 3.02
N PRO A 86 23.47 25.53 3.88
CA PRO A 86 24.14 24.26 3.59
C PRO A 86 23.12 23.14 3.41
N ARG A 87 23.44 22.13 2.60
CA ARG A 87 22.61 20.92 2.52
C ARG A 87 22.73 20.11 3.82
N ILE A 88 21.71 19.29 4.11
CA ILE A 88 21.75 18.35 5.23
C ILE A 88 22.72 17.21 4.89
N GLY A 89 23.66 16.92 5.78
CA GLY A 89 24.47 15.70 5.68
C GLY A 89 23.70 14.51 6.26
N ILE A 90 23.45 13.48 5.45
CA ILE A 90 22.85 12.20 5.87
C ILE A 90 23.97 11.18 6.10
N GLY A 91 24.10 10.69 7.33
CA GLY A 91 25.11 9.71 7.75
C GLY A 91 24.58 8.28 7.71
N ASP A 92 25.07 7.45 8.63
CA ASP A 92 24.71 6.03 8.70
C ASP A 92 23.20 5.88 8.99
N ILE A 93 22.54 4.99 8.24
CA ILE A 93 21.16 4.56 8.46
C ILE A 93 21.15 3.09 8.87
N SER A 94 21.59 2.23 7.95
CA SER A 94 21.74 0.77 8.08
C SER A 94 22.40 0.22 6.81
N THR A 95 22.82 -1.04 6.81
CA THR A 95 23.23 -1.74 5.59
C THR A 95 22.06 -2.37 4.85
N ALA A 96 22.21 -2.69 3.56
CA ALA A 96 21.17 -3.39 2.79
C ALA A 96 20.72 -4.72 3.42
N GLN A 97 21.56 -5.32 4.27
CA GLN A 97 21.29 -6.57 5.00
C GLN A 97 20.88 -6.33 6.47
N GLY A 98 20.77 -5.07 6.91
CA GLY A 98 20.43 -4.71 8.28
C GLY A 98 21.59 -4.03 9.02
N PRO A 99 22.21 -4.68 10.01
CA PRO A 99 23.13 -4.03 10.94
C PRO A 99 24.33 -3.34 10.29
N THR A 100 24.59 -2.10 10.70
CA THR A 100 25.88 -1.44 10.53
C THR A 100 26.87 -1.95 11.60
N PRO A 101 28.03 -2.51 11.22
CA PRO A 101 29.02 -2.98 12.20
C PRO A 101 29.51 -1.85 13.11
N GLY A 102 29.39 -2.04 14.44
CA GLY A 102 29.93 -1.11 15.45
C GLY A 102 28.92 -0.15 16.08
N HIS A 103 27.72 0.00 15.52
CA HIS A 103 26.64 0.83 16.06
C HIS A 103 25.41 -0.02 16.40
N SER A 104 24.97 0.00 17.67
CA SER A 104 23.96 -0.95 18.17
C SER A 104 22.51 -0.59 17.82
N SER A 105 22.19 0.67 17.49
CA SER A 105 20.83 1.09 17.12
C SER A 105 20.50 0.86 15.64
N HIS A 106 21.45 1.14 14.73
CA HIS A 106 21.34 1.05 13.25
C HIS A 106 21.24 -0.39 12.69
N GLN A 107 20.34 -1.17 13.26
CA GLN A 107 20.13 -2.57 12.96
C GLN A 107 18.90 -2.81 12.07
N HIS A 108 17.93 -1.89 12.17
CA HIS A 108 16.57 -2.13 11.69
C HIS A 108 16.11 -1.10 10.65
N GLY A 109 17.00 -0.23 10.17
CA GLY A 109 16.70 0.81 9.20
C GLY A 109 15.72 1.88 9.72
N LEU A 110 15.75 2.13 11.04
CA LEU A 110 14.88 3.07 11.77
C LEU A 110 15.65 4.25 12.37
N ASP A 111 16.96 4.27 12.20
CA ASP A 111 17.86 5.22 12.83
C ASP A 111 18.68 5.90 11.74
N VAL A 112 19.03 7.16 11.93
CA VAL A 112 19.85 7.92 10.99
C VAL A 112 20.68 8.95 11.72
N ASP A 113 21.95 9.03 11.38
CA ASP A 113 22.83 10.10 11.84
C ASP A 113 22.74 11.30 10.89
N ILE A 114 22.61 12.50 11.45
CA ILE A 114 22.48 13.75 10.68
C ILE A 114 23.60 14.71 11.10
N SER A 115 24.38 15.18 10.12
CA SER A 115 25.43 16.18 10.34
C SER A 115 24.85 17.50 10.86
N LEU A 116 25.58 18.17 11.74
CA LEU A 116 25.22 19.53 12.17
C LEU A 116 25.36 20.53 11.04
N VAL A 117 24.62 21.64 11.14
CA VAL A 117 24.55 22.68 10.10
C VAL A 117 25.28 23.96 10.50
N ALA A 118 26.01 24.54 9.55
CA ALA A 118 26.72 25.79 9.75
C ALA A 118 25.77 27.00 9.75
N ASN A 119 26.21 28.11 10.37
CA ASN A 119 25.58 29.43 10.27
C ASN A 119 25.88 30.15 8.94
N THR A 120 26.75 29.57 8.11
CA THR A 120 27.07 29.97 6.73
C THR A 120 26.58 28.93 5.73
N ASP A 121 26.92 29.07 4.45
CA ASP A 121 26.59 28.10 3.39
C ASP A 121 27.60 26.92 3.31
N GLU A 122 28.55 26.85 4.25
CA GLU A 122 29.59 25.81 4.29
C GLU A 122 29.04 24.45 4.74
N GLU A 123 29.45 23.38 4.06
CA GLU A 123 29.12 21.99 4.38
C GLU A 123 30.37 21.32 4.98
N ILE A 124 30.58 21.50 6.29
CA ILE A 124 31.77 21.05 7.03
C ILE A 124 31.38 20.24 8.27
N GLY A 125 32.28 19.38 8.76
CA GLY A 125 32.11 18.70 10.05
C GLY A 125 32.17 19.70 11.21
N LEU A 126 31.26 19.55 12.18
CA LEU A 126 31.05 20.50 13.27
C LEU A 126 30.82 19.76 14.58
N THR A 127 31.11 20.43 15.69
CA THR A 127 30.59 20.10 17.02
C THR A 127 29.67 21.23 17.48
N TRP A 128 28.79 20.99 18.47
CA TRP A 128 27.88 22.03 18.95
C TRP A 128 28.58 23.24 19.58
N TYR A 129 29.83 23.10 20.02
CA TYR A 129 30.67 24.19 20.54
C TYR A 129 31.57 24.83 19.46
N HIS A 130 31.43 24.44 18.19
CA HIS A 130 32.18 25.04 17.10
C HIS A 130 31.64 26.44 16.74
N GLU A 131 32.51 27.41 16.46
CA GLU A 131 32.09 28.82 16.20
C GLU A 131 31.14 29.00 15.00
N LYS A 132 31.21 28.07 14.04
CA LYS A 132 30.35 28.04 12.84
C LYS A 132 29.05 27.25 13.03
N TYR A 133 28.87 26.54 14.13
CA TYR A 133 27.64 25.79 14.40
C TYR A 133 26.45 26.76 14.53
N SER A 134 25.32 26.41 13.89
CA SER A 134 24.09 27.20 14.01
C SER A 134 23.05 26.45 14.83
N ARG A 135 22.94 26.83 16.10
CA ARG A 135 21.88 26.35 16.99
C ARG A 135 20.49 26.62 16.45
N GLN A 136 20.24 27.83 15.95
CA GLN A 136 18.93 28.19 15.39
C GLN A 136 18.54 27.29 14.23
N ARG A 137 19.43 27.11 13.25
CA ARG A 137 19.19 26.25 12.08
C ARG A 137 19.04 24.78 12.49
N THR A 138 19.79 24.34 13.50
CA THR A 138 19.69 22.98 14.05
C THR A 138 18.36 22.79 14.80
N GLN A 139 17.86 23.79 15.52
CA GLN A 139 16.54 23.73 16.15
C GLN A 139 15.45 23.61 15.09
N GLU A 140 15.51 24.41 14.02
CA GLU A 140 14.57 24.31 12.91
C GLU A 140 14.60 22.93 12.24
N LEU A 141 15.78 22.30 12.15
CA LEU A 141 15.92 20.94 11.64
C LEU A 141 15.32 19.90 12.58
N VAL A 142 15.57 20.01 13.89
CA VAL A 142 14.94 19.17 14.92
C VAL A 142 13.42 19.31 14.89
N ASP A 143 12.91 20.53 14.73
CA ASP A 143 11.48 20.81 14.61
C ASP A 143 10.90 20.15 13.34
N LEU A 144 11.64 20.13 12.21
CA LEU A 144 11.21 19.43 10.99
C LEU A 144 11.13 17.91 11.20
N PHE A 145 12.02 17.32 12.00
CA PHE A 145 11.96 15.91 12.33
C PHE A 145 10.76 15.60 13.25
N HIS A 146 10.55 16.37 14.32
CA HIS A 146 9.40 16.17 15.21
C HIS A 146 8.06 16.41 14.53
N ASN A 147 8.00 17.34 13.57
CA ASN A 147 6.80 17.64 12.79
C ASN A 147 6.75 16.86 11.46
N ASN A 148 7.52 15.77 11.33
CA ASN A 148 7.54 14.98 10.12
C ASN A 148 6.17 14.31 9.89
N PRO A 149 5.51 14.53 8.74
CA PRO A 149 4.15 14.02 8.52
C PRO A 149 4.10 12.54 8.13
N ILE A 150 5.26 11.89 7.99
CA ILE A 150 5.40 10.51 7.50
C ILE A 150 5.68 9.55 8.65
N LEU A 151 6.63 9.89 9.53
CA LEU A 151 6.98 9.08 10.70
C LEU A 151 7.22 9.97 11.93
N GLY A 152 6.66 9.55 13.06
CA GLY A 152 6.98 10.14 14.35
C GLY A 152 8.41 9.82 14.80
N ILE A 153 8.91 10.64 15.72
CA ILE A 153 10.24 10.50 16.31
C ILE A 153 10.13 9.79 17.65
N ARG A 154 10.93 8.73 17.82
CA ARG A 154 11.10 8.04 19.10
C ARG A 154 12.03 8.83 20.01
N THR A 155 13.19 9.21 19.48
CA THR A 155 14.16 10.06 20.19
C THR A 155 15.07 10.75 19.17
N ILE A 156 15.66 11.88 19.58
CA ILE A 156 16.79 12.51 18.90
C ILE A 156 17.88 12.70 19.95
N LEU A 157 19.01 12.02 19.80
CA LEU A 157 20.13 12.17 20.72
C LEU A 157 21.07 13.28 20.26
N PHE A 158 21.34 14.25 21.13
CA PHE A 158 22.28 15.35 20.87
C PHE A 158 22.66 16.13 22.13
N ASN A 159 23.90 16.60 22.21
CA ASN A 159 24.48 17.16 23.43
C ASN A 159 24.43 18.68 23.59
N ASP A 160 23.90 19.44 22.63
CA ASP A 160 23.73 20.89 22.82
C ASP A 160 22.72 21.17 23.96
N PRO A 161 23.15 21.74 25.10
CA PRO A 161 22.30 21.88 26.28
C PRO A 161 21.16 22.88 26.10
N ASP A 162 21.24 23.74 25.08
CA ASP A 162 20.25 24.79 24.83
C ASP A 162 19.24 24.40 23.73
N LEU A 163 19.37 23.22 23.13
CA LEU A 163 18.46 22.72 22.09
C LEU A 163 17.27 22.00 22.73
N THR A 164 16.06 22.22 22.20
CA THR A 164 14.84 21.59 22.69
C THR A 164 14.39 20.45 21.78
N GLY A 165 13.73 19.44 22.35
CA GLY A 165 13.30 18.24 21.61
C GLY A 165 14.40 17.21 21.38
N VAL A 166 15.51 17.27 22.13
CA VAL A 166 16.62 16.30 22.06
C VAL A 166 16.96 15.74 23.44
N GLU A 167 17.62 14.59 23.47
CA GLU A 167 18.11 13.93 24.68
C GLU A 167 19.64 13.83 24.66
N PRO A 168 20.36 14.23 25.73
CA PRO A 168 21.81 14.13 25.75
C PRO A 168 22.28 12.69 25.93
N TRP A 169 23.29 12.29 25.15
CA TRP A 169 23.95 10.98 25.26
C TRP A 169 25.42 11.07 24.87
N ALA A 170 26.29 10.36 25.60
CA ALA A 170 27.74 10.40 25.36
C ALA A 170 28.07 10.06 23.88
N GLY A 171 28.90 10.90 23.24
CA GLY A 171 29.33 10.70 21.85
C GLY A 171 28.49 11.42 20.78
N HIS A 172 27.48 12.20 21.16
CA HIS A 172 26.59 12.93 20.23
C HIS A 172 26.85 14.44 20.24
N ASP A 173 28.12 14.84 20.18
CA ASP A 173 28.52 16.24 20.16
C ASP A 173 28.61 16.83 18.72
N ASP A 174 28.66 15.95 17.71
CA ASP A 174 28.96 16.26 16.31
C ASP A 174 27.88 15.79 15.30
N HIS A 175 26.83 15.14 15.77
CA HIS A 175 25.69 14.71 14.94
C HIS A 175 24.41 14.59 15.78
N LEU A 176 23.26 14.69 15.11
CA LEU A 176 21.96 14.28 15.67
C LEU A 176 21.78 12.80 15.35
N HIS A 177 21.55 11.95 16.35
CA HIS A 177 21.11 10.58 16.11
C HIS A 177 19.59 10.54 16.19
N VAL A 178 18.92 10.36 15.04
CA VAL A 178 17.46 10.41 14.93
C VAL A 178 16.92 8.99 14.86
N SER A 179 16.14 8.59 15.87
CA SER A 179 15.42 7.32 15.87
C SER A 179 13.94 7.56 15.56
N PHE A 180 13.44 6.96 14.49
CA PHE A 180 12.02 6.98 14.16
C PHE A 180 11.23 5.98 15.04
N VAL A 181 9.95 6.26 15.27
CA VAL A 181 9.04 5.28 15.84
C VAL A 181 8.88 4.13 14.84
N THR A 182 8.93 2.89 15.34
CA THR A 182 8.70 1.70 14.52
C THR A 182 7.34 1.81 13.81
N PRO A 183 7.27 1.50 12.50
CA PRO A 183 6.01 1.36 11.78
C PRO A 183 5.03 0.49 12.57
N GLY A 184 3.90 1.07 12.98
CA GLY A 184 3.01 0.53 14.02
C GLY A 184 1.99 1.56 14.50
N ILE A 185 1.34 1.31 15.64
CA ILE A 185 0.21 2.08 16.18
C ILE A 185 0.32 3.61 16.14
N ASP A 186 1.53 4.15 16.28
CA ASP A 186 1.78 5.59 16.34
C ASP A 186 2.18 6.21 14.99
N SER A 187 2.25 5.43 13.90
CA SER A 187 2.78 5.86 12.59
C SER A 187 1.87 5.54 11.39
N ALA A 188 0.58 5.34 11.65
CA ALA A 188 -0.48 5.37 10.64
C ALA A 188 -0.26 6.43 9.55
N PRO A 189 -0.33 6.10 8.25
CA PRO A 189 -0.17 7.09 7.20
C PRO A 189 -1.31 8.10 7.31
N TYR A 190 -0.94 9.32 7.68
CA TYR A 190 -1.81 10.48 7.49
C TYR A 190 -2.08 10.62 5.99
N SER A 191 -3.34 10.84 5.64
CA SER A 191 -3.69 11.27 4.29
C SER A 191 -3.28 12.73 4.12
N SER A 192 -2.09 12.98 3.56
CA SER A 192 -1.50 14.32 3.38
C SER A 192 -2.24 15.20 2.36
N ASP A 193 -3.17 14.63 1.61
CA ASP A 193 -3.77 15.29 0.45
C ASP A 193 -5.26 15.51 0.76
N GLN A 194 -5.78 16.71 0.50
CA GLN A 194 -7.20 17.04 0.69
C GLN A 194 -8.15 16.18 -0.18
N ASP A 195 -7.60 15.43 -1.16
CA ASP A 195 -8.33 14.76 -2.23
C ASP A 195 -7.98 13.25 -2.40
N GLY A 196 -7.20 12.65 -1.50
CA GLY A 196 -6.73 11.26 -1.64
C GLY A 196 -7.73 10.17 -1.22
N ASP A 197 -7.51 8.92 -1.63
CA ASP A 197 -8.32 7.78 -1.20
C ASP A 197 -8.05 7.43 0.28
N LEU A 198 -9.11 7.06 1.01
CA LEU A 198 -9.00 6.52 2.37
C LEU A 198 -9.24 5.01 2.33
N ARG A 199 -8.35 4.22 2.95
CA ARG A 199 -8.42 2.75 2.94
C ARG A 199 -7.67 2.15 4.12
N LEU A 200 -7.90 0.87 4.38
CA LEU A 200 -7.11 0.13 5.33
C LEU A 200 -5.72 -0.15 4.75
N VAL A 201 -4.70 0.29 5.46
CA VAL A 201 -3.28 -0.01 5.21
C VAL A 201 -2.63 -0.41 6.54
N ILE A 202 -1.36 -0.80 6.54
CA ILE A 202 -0.65 -1.16 7.77
C ILE A 202 0.58 -0.25 7.88
N PRO A 203 0.67 0.59 8.94
CA PRO A 203 -0.38 0.85 9.95
C PRO A 203 -1.65 1.50 9.36
N PRO A 204 -2.84 1.38 9.98
CA PRO A 204 -4.12 1.89 9.43
C PRO A 204 -4.10 3.40 9.24
N MET A 205 -4.73 3.96 8.19
CA MET A 205 -4.78 5.42 8.01
C MET A 205 -5.47 6.09 9.21
N GLN A 206 -4.99 7.25 9.65
CA GLN A 206 -5.58 7.96 10.80
C GLN A 206 -5.78 9.45 10.52
N GLY A 207 -6.64 10.09 11.30
CA GLY A 207 -6.82 11.53 11.35
C GLY A 207 -8.22 12.02 10.96
N GLU A 208 -8.34 13.34 10.83
CA GLU A 208 -9.63 14.02 10.69
C GLU A 208 -10.45 13.57 9.48
N ARG A 209 -9.80 13.26 8.35
CA ARG A 209 -10.48 12.77 7.15
C ARG A 209 -11.13 11.40 7.36
N VAL A 210 -10.49 10.53 8.14
CA VAL A 210 -11.04 9.23 8.51
C VAL A 210 -12.22 9.42 9.46
N ARG A 211 -12.11 10.32 10.44
CA ARG A 211 -13.22 10.66 11.35
C ARG A 211 -14.42 11.18 10.58
N GLN A 212 -14.22 12.10 9.64
CA GLN A 212 -15.27 12.64 8.78
C GLN A 212 -15.91 11.58 7.88
N LEU A 213 -15.12 10.65 7.34
CA LEU A 213 -15.64 9.50 6.61
C LEU A 213 -16.54 8.64 7.51
N GLN A 214 -16.08 8.29 8.71
CA GLN A 214 -16.85 7.50 9.68
C GLN A 214 -18.15 8.20 10.09
N GLU A 215 -18.10 9.51 10.37
CA GLU A 215 -19.29 10.32 10.64
C GLU A 215 -20.26 10.33 9.45
N SER A 216 -19.73 10.46 8.23
CA SER A 216 -20.52 10.42 7.01
C SER A 216 -21.19 9.07 6.78
N LEU A 217 -20.46 7.97 7.03
CA LEU A 217 -20.98 6.59 6.99
C LEU A 217 -22.09 6.39 8.03
N ALA A 218 -21.89 6.90 9.26
CA ALA A 218 -22.90 6.87 10.30
C ALA A 218 -24.17 7.63 9.91
N ASN A 219 -24.03 8.81 9.29
CA ASN A 219 -25.15 9.63 8.83
C ASN A 219 -25.99 8.96 7.73
N VAL A 220 -25.39 8.09 6.91
CA VAL A 220 -26.11 7.28 5.91
C VAL A 220 -26.58 5.93 6.44
N GLY A 221 -26.51 5.70 7.76
CA GLY A 221 -27.07 4.54 8.44
C GLY A 221 -26.13 3.32 8.55
N ILE A 222 -24.84 3.48 8.28
CA ILE A 222 -23.84 2.44 8.54
C ILE A 222 -23.35 2.57 9.99
N ALA A 223 -23.60 1.57 10.83
CA ALA A 223 -23.12 1.57 12.21
C ALA A 223 -21.58 1.53 12.26
N ILE A 224 -20.97 2.58 12.82
CA ILE A 224 -19.53 2.73 13.02
C ILE A 224 -19.23 3.79 14.10
N THR A 225 -18.09 3.66 14.78
CA THR A 225 -17.55 4.68 15.69
C THR A 225 -16.62 5.63 14.92
N ALA A 226 -16.78 6.93 15.12
CA ALA A 226 -15.92 7.95 14.51
C ALA A 226 -14.67 8.22 15.37
N ASP A 227 -13.76 7.25 15.43
CA ASP A 227 -12.52 7.31 16.22
C ASP A 227 -11.33 7.94 15.47
N GLY A 228 -11.49 8.22 14.18
CA GLY A 228 -10.43 8.74 13.32
C GLY A 228 -9.42 7.70 12.86
N ILE A 229 -9.69 6.40 13.01
CA ILE A 229 -8.80 5.29 12.64
C ILE A 229 -9.45 4.43 11.55
N PHE A 230 -8.76 4.27 10.42
CA PHE A 230 -9.22 3.45 9.30
C PHE A 230 -8.79 2.00 9.54
N GLY A 231 -9.31 1.43 10.62
CA GLY A 231 -9.11 0.04 11.01
C GLY A 231 -10.03 -0.93 10.27
N LYS A 232 -10.04 -2.20 10.71
CA LYS A 232 -10.88 -3.26 10.14
C LYS A 232 -12.38 -2.91 10.14
N GLU A 233 -12.85 -2.21 11.17
CA GLU A 233 -14.26 -1.77 11.27
C GLU A 233 -14.60 -0.70 10.22
N THR A 234 -13.71 0.26 9.99
CA THR A 234 -13.87 1.31 8.98
C THR A 234 -13.86 0.74 7.56
N ASP A 235 -12.95 -0.20 7.27
CA ASP A 235 -12.97 -0.91 5.99
C ASP A 235 -14.28 -1.69 5.78
N ALA A 236 -14.72 -2.44 6.79
CA ALA A 236 -15.99 -3.19 6.71
C ALA A 236 -17.18 -2.25 6.47
N ALA A 237 -17.20 -1.09 7.14
CA ALA A 237 -18.22 -0.07 6.95
C ALA A 237 -18.20 0.53 5.53
N VAL A 238 -17.02 0.81 4.97
CA VAL A 238 -16.87 1.28 3.59
C VAL A 238 -17.33 0.23 2.60
N ARG A 239 -16.91 -1.04 2.74
CA ARG A 239 -17.34 -2.15 1.88
C ARG A 239 -18.86 -2.34 1.94
N LYS A 240 -19.44 -2.28 3.15
CA LYS A 240 -20.90 -2.36 3.33
C LYS A 240 -21.62 -1.21 2.63
N PHE A 241 -21.13 0.01 2.77
CA PHE A 241 -21.68 1.16 2.06
C PHE A 241 -21.60 0.98 0.54
N GLN A 242 -20.44 0.59 0.02
CA GLN A 242 -20.23 0.32 -1.40
C GLN A 242 -21.22 -0.71 -1.93
N ALA A 243 -21.40 -1.83 -1.21
CA ALA A 243 -22.36 -2.87 -1.57
C ALA A 243 -23.80 -2.34 -1.59
N GLN A 244 -24.22 -1.58 -0.57
CA GLN A 244 -25.57 -0.98 -0.51
C GLN A 244 -25.84 0.01 -1.65
N GLN A 245 -24.79 0.70 -2.12
CA GLN A 245 -24.89 1.68 -3.19
C GLN A 245 -24.58 1.11 -4.58
N SER A 246 -24.41 -0.22 -4.71
CA SER A 246 -24.02 -0.91 -5.96
C SER A 246 -22.73 -0.36 -6.58
N LEU A 247 -21.79 0.06 -5.73
CA LEU A 247 -20.44 0.46 -6.12
C LEU A 247 -19.50 -0.76 -6.12
N GLN A 248 -18.30 -0.58 -6.66
CA GLN A 248 -17.23 -1.56 -6.48
C GLN A 248 -16.90 -1.73 -4.99
N VAL A 249 -16.91 -2.97 -4.50
CA VAL A 249 -16.71 -3.30 -3.09
C VAL A 249 -15.23 -3.60 -2.83
N ASP A 250 -14.42 -2.55 -2.84
CA ASP A 250 -12.96 -2.62 -2.67
C ASP A 250 -12.46 -2.08 -1.32
N GLY A 251 -13.36 -1.56 -0.47
CA GLY A 251 -12.98 -0.98 0.83
C GLY A 251 -12.20 0.33 0.72
N ILE A 252 -12.09 0.89 -0.49
CA ILE A 252 -11.42 2.15 -0.77
C ILE A 252 -12.47 3.26 -0.82
N ALA A 253 -12.45 4.13 0.18
CA ALA A 253 -13.20 5.38 0.15
C ALA A 253 -12.47 6.41 -0.74
N GLY A 254 -12.47 6.16 -2.05
CA GLY A 254 -11.93 7.07 -3.07
C GLY A 254 -12.97 8.04 -3.62
N PHE A 255 -12.64 8.75 -4.70
CA PHE A 255 -13.48 9.79 -5.28
C PHE A 255 -14.94 9.35 -5.50
N VAL A 256 -15.17 8.16 -6.09
CA VAL A 256 -16.51 7.62 -6.36
C VAL A 256 -17.29 7.39 -5.06
N THR A 257 -16.69 6.67 -4.11
CA THR A 257 -17.28 6.36 -2.80
C THR A 257 -17.62 7.64 -2.04
N GLN A 258 -16.66 8.57 -1.94
CA GLN A 258 -16.83 9.83 -1.22
C GLN A 258 -17.85 10.75 -1.88
N THR A 259 -17.92 10.81 -3.21
CA THR A 259 -18.91 11.61 -3.94
C THR A 259 -20.32 11.08 -3.71
N LYS A 260 -20.52 9.76 -3.83
CA LYS A 260 -21.83 9.15 -3.55
C LYS A 260 -22.29 9.39 -2.12
N LEU A 261 -21.35 9.30 -1.16
CA LEU A 261 -21.61 9.57 0.25
C LEU A 261 -22.04 11.04 0.47
N LYS A 262 -21.32 12.01 -0.10
CA LYS A 262 -21.66 13.45 -0.05
C LYS A 262 -23.03 13.75 -0.69
N GLN A 263 -23.37 13.09 -1.78
CA GLN A 263 -24.69 13.25 -2.43
C GLN A 263 -25.84 12.81 -1.53
N LEU A 264 -25.71 11.68 -0.82
CA LEU A 264 -26.75 11.20 0.09
C LEU A 264 -26.93 12.14 1.29
N ILE A 265 -25.83 12.67 1.83
CA ILE A 265 -25.85 13.63 2.94
C ILE A 265 -26.47 14.97 2.51
N SER A 266 -26.12 15.47 1.32
CA SER A 266 -26.68 16.73 0.80
C SER A 266 -28.15 16.60 0.34
N GLY A 267 -28.54 15.44 -0.20
CA GLY A 267 -29.91 15.14 -0.62
C GLY A 267 -30.92 15.03 0.53
N GLN A 268 -30.48 14.75 1.76
CA GLN A 268 -31.31 14.85 2.95
C GLN A 268 -31.65 16.31 3.33
N SER A 269 -30.89 17.29 2.82
CA SER A 269 -31.02 18.71 3.18
C SER A 269 -31.84 19.55 2.18
N ARG A 270 -32.07 19.06 0.96
CA ARG A 270 -32.89 19.73 -0.06
C ARG A 270 -33.67 18.72 -0.88
N GLY A 271 -34.99 18.72 -0.71
CA GLY A 271 -35.90 18.10 -1.67
C GLY A 271 -35.86 18.86 -3.00
N VAL A 272 -34.95 18.50 -3.89
CA VAL A 272 -34.98 18.87 -5.31
C VAL A 272 -34.50 17.67 -6.14
N SER A 273 -35.40 17.20 -7.00
CA SER A 273 -35.18 16.22 -8.05
C SER A 273 -34.22 16.76 -9.12
N GLY A 274 -33.04 16.16 -9.23
CA GLY A 274 -32.11 16.36 -10.32
C GLY A 274 -30.91 15.45 -10.13
N GLU A 275 -31.01 14.21 -10.60
CA GLU A 275 -29.84 13.32 -10.67
C GLU A 275 -28.79 13.93 -11.60
N PRO A 276 -27.53 14.13 -11.16
CA PRO A 276 -26.44 14.46 -12.07
C PRO A 276 -26.14 13.23 -12.95
N SER A 277 -25.94 13.48 -14.24
CA SER A 277 -25.77 12.53 -15.35
C SER A 277 -24.96 11.27 -15.00
N GLY A 278 -25.55 10.10 -15.25
CA GLY A 278 -25.00 8.78 -14.96
C GLY A 278 -24.69 7.98 -16.21
N LEU A 279 -23.76 8.47 -17.04
CA LEU A 279 -23.30 7.67 -18.18
C LEU A 279 -22.32 6.60 -17.67
N THR A 280 -22.65 5.33 -17.86
CA THR A 280 -21.76 4.22 -17.51
C THR A 280 -20.93 3.77 -18.72
N LEU A 281 -19.87 3.00 -18.47
CA LEU A 281 -19.17 2.30 -19.57
C LEU A 281 -20.09 1.37 -20.37
N GLN A 282 -21.14 0.81 -19.73
CA GLN A 282 -22.14 0.00 -20.41
C GLN A 282 -23.03 0.84 -21.34
N ASP A 283 -23.39 2.06 -20.93
CA ASP A 283 -24.14 2.99 -21.78
C ASP A 283 -23.36 3.40 -23.03
N VAL A 284 -22.03 3.57 -22.91
CA VAL A 284 -21.16 3.82 -24.08
C VAL A 284 -21.26 2.67 -25.08
N ILE A 285 -21.36 1.43 -24.60
CA ILE A 285 -21.52 0.24 -25.44
C ILE A 285 -22.92 0.22 -26.06
N ASP A 286 -23.96 0.25 -25.24
CA ASP A 286 -25.35 0.06 -25.63
C ASP A 286 -25.84 1.16 -26.57
N GLN A 287 -25.35 2.39 -26.38
CA GLN A 287 -25.70 3.56 -27.19
C GLN A 287 -24.72 3.80 -28.36
N ASN A 288 -23.71 2.94 -28.52
CA ASN A 288 -22.67 3.05 -29.56
C ASN A 288 -22.01 4.44 -29.60
N GLN A 289 -21.67 4.97 -28.42
CA GLN A 289 -21.04 6.28 -28.33
C GLN A 289 -19.58 6.25 -28.80
N SER A 290 -19.07 7.41 -29.19
CA SER A 290 -17.66 7.62 -29.55
C SER A 290 -17.20 8.93 -28.93
N ILE A 291 -16.42 8.85 -27.86
CA ILE A 291 -15.97 10.00 -27.08
C ILE A 291 -14.46 10.21 -27.32
N PRO A 292 -14.03 11.29 -27.99
CA PRO A 292 -12.61 11.57 -28.25
C PRO A 292 -11.80 11.84 -26.99
N PHE A 293 -10.54 11.40 -26.95
CA PHE A 293 -9.66 11.61 -25.79
C PHE A 293 -9.05 13.02 -25.70
N ASP A 294 -8.98 13.76 -26.80
CA ASP A 294 -8.28 15.05 -26.91
C ASP A 294 -9.03 16.23 -26.27
N ASN A 295 -10.26 16.01 -25.84
CA ASN A 295 -11.14 17.01 -25.27
C ASN A 295 -10.94 17.17 -23.75
N ILE A 296 -9.95 17.97 -23.36
CA ILE A 296 -9.59 18.22 -21.94
C ILE A 296 -10.30 19.41 -21.29
N THR A 297 -10.95 20.28 -22.07
CA THR A 297 -11.62 21.48 -21.55
C THR A 297 -13.15 21.40 -21.57
N SER A 298 -13.73 20.48 -22.32
CA SER A 298 -15.17 20.34 -22.51
C SER A 298 -15.50 18.97 -23.09
N GLY A 299 -16.62 18.36 -22.73
CA GLY A 299 -17.04 17.05 -23.23
C GLY A 299 -17.34 16.05 -22.13
N VAL A 300 -17.92 14.91 -22.50
CA VAL A 300 -18.52 13.94 -21.57
C VAL A 300 -17.59 13.53 -20.43
N LEU A 301 -16.30 13.24 -20.71
CA LEU A 301 -15.36 12.81 -19.66
C LEU A 301 -14.92 13.96 -18.73
N VAL A 302 -15.01 15.21 -19.18
CA VAL A 302 -14.73 16.41 -18.36
C VAL A 302 -15.95 16.74 -17.48
N GLU A 303 -17.16 16.57 -18.03
CA GLU A 303 -18.43 16.88 -17.37
C GLU A 303 -18.89 15.78 -16.41
N ASP A 304 -18.69 14.52 -16.78
CA ASP A 304 -19.04 13.34 -15.98
C ASP A 304 -17.82 12.84 -15.19
N GLN A 305 -17.58 13.50 -14.05
CA GLN A 305 -16.47 13.19 -13.15
C GLN A 305 -16.54 11.76 -12.58
N LEU A 306 -17.74 11.18 -12.48
CA LEU A 306 -17.93 9.81 -11.98
C LEU A 306 -17.49 8.78 -13.02
N LEU A 307 -17.89 8.95 -14.28
CA LEU A 307 -17.38 8.13 -15.38
C LEU A 307 -15.86 8.27 -15.51
N CYS A 308 -15.32 9.49 -15.39
CA CYS A 308 -13.87 9.71 -15.40
C CYS A 308 -13.18 8.97 -14.25
N ALA A 309 -13.69 9.09 -13.02
CA ALA A 309 -13.11 8.40 -11.86
C ALA A 309 -13.21 6.86 -11.97
N GLU A 310 -14.29 6.32 -12.52
CA GLU A 310 -14.41 4.89 -12.80
C GLU A 310 -13.31 4.42 -13.77
N ILE A 311 -13.11 5.15 -14.87
CA ILE A 311 -12.05 4.88 -15.83
C ILE A 311 -10.67 4.95 -15.16
N GLN A 312 -10.39 6.01 -14.39
CA GLN A 312 -9.13 6.17 -13.67
C GLN A 312 -8.90 5.03 -12.67
N THR A 313 -9.95 4.53 -12.02
CA THR A 313 -9.88 3.39 -11.09
C THR A 313 -9.44 2.11 -11.81
N ILE A 314 -10.02 1.83 -12.97
CA ILE A 314 -9.65 0.70 -13.82
C ILE A 314 -8.19 0.83 -14.27
N LEU A 315 -7.80 2.02 -14.75
CA LEU A 315 -6.43 2.29 -15.20
C LEU A 315 -5.41 2.14 -14.07
N ARG A 316 -5.74 2.60 -12.86
CA ARG A 316 -4.91 2.42 -11.68
C ARG A 316 -4.74 0.97 -11.30
N ALA A 317 -5.81 0.19 -11.28
CA ALA A 317 -5.74 -1.23 -10.99
C ALA A 317 -4.91 -2.01 -12.04
N ASN A 318 -4.76 -1.47 -13.24
CA ASN A 318 -3.92 -2.01 -14.30
C ASN A 318 -2.49 -1.40 -14.31
N HIS A 319 -2.11 -0.67 -13.27
CA HIS A 319 -0.80 -0.01 -13.12
C HIS A 319 -0.48 1.02 -14.22
N LEU A 320 -1.50 1.64 -14.81
CA LEU A 320 -1.34 2.66 -15.85
C LEU A 320 -1.59 4.08 -15.36
N LEU A 321 -2.08 4.23 -14.13
CA LEU A 321 -2.38 5.51 -13.50
C LEU A 321 -2.18 5.44 -11.98
N GLU A 322 -1.72 6.51 -11.36
CA GLU A 322 -1.44 6.54 -9.91
C GLU A 322 -2.60 7.14 -9.10
N ILE A 323 -3.21 8.21 -9.63
CA ILE A 323 -4.21 9.04 -8.93
C ILE A 323 -5.60 8.83 -9.55
N VAL A 324 -6.62 8.76 -8.69
CA VAL A 324 -8.03 8.76 -9.07
C VAL A 324 -8.68 9.99 -8.46
N ASP A 325 -8.83 11.05 -9.26
CA ASP A 325 -9.31 12.37 -8.83
C ASP A 325 -10.62 12.78 -9.52
N GLY A 326 -11.10 11.99 -10.49
CA GLY A 326 -12.28 12.33 -11.30
C GLY A 326 -12.03 13.48 -12.28
N ILE A 327 -10.79 13.93 -12.44
CA ILE A 327 -10.40 15.04 -13.32
C ILE A 327 -9.84 14.48 -14.63
N TYR A 328 -10.53 14.72 -15.73
CA TYR A 328 -10.07 14.29 -17.04
C TYR A 328 -8.96 15.21 -17.57
N GLY A 329 -7.70 14.74 -17.49
CA GLY A 329 -6.52 15.50 -17.90
C GLY A 329 -5.49 14.69 -18.68
N SER A 330 -4.33 15.31 -18.93
CA SER A 330 -3.26 14.73 -19.76
C SER A 330 -2.75 13.38 -19.25
N LYS A 331 -2.71 13.17 -17.93
CA LYS A 331 -2.34 11.88 -17.31
C LYS A 331 -3.35 10.77 -17.63
N THR A 332 -4.64 11.07 -17.51
CA THR A 332 -5.72 10.11 -17.84
C THR A 332 -5.73 9.77 -19.32
N ILE A 333 -5.47 10.74 -20.20
CA ILE A 333 -5.34 10.52 -21.65
C ILE A 333 -4.16 9.59 -21.94
N ALA A 334 -2.98 9.87 -21.39
CA ALA A 334 -1.81 9.04 -21.59
C ALA A 334 -2.06 7.60 -21.11
N ALA A 335 -2.71 7.43 -19.96
CA ALA A 335 -3.07 6.12 -19.43
C ALA A 335 -4.07 5.38 -20.34
N LEU A 336 -5.07 6.04 -20.90
CA LEU A 336 -6.02 5.45 -21.86
C LEU A 336 -5.35 5.02 -23.17
N ILE A 337 -4.44 5.84 -23.70
CA ILE A 337 -3.66 5.50 -24.90
C ILE A 337 -2.79 4.27 -24.63
N ASN A 338 -2.08 4.24 -23.50
CA ASN A 338 -1.26 3.10 -23.09
C ASN A 338 -2.12 1.85 -22.87
N PHE A 339 -3.31 1.99 -22.29
CA PHE A 339 -4.25 0.89 -22.09
C PHE A 339 -4.69 0.25 -23.41
N LYS A 340 -5.00 1.08 -24.43
CA LYS A 340 -5.36 0.60 -25.76
C LYS A 340 -4.17 -0.06 -26.44
N ALA A 341 -2.99 0.56 -26.39
CA ALA A 341 -1.77 0.01 -26.96
C ALA A 341 -1.40 -1.34 -26.36
N SER A 342 -1.50 -1.51 -25.04
CA SER A 342 -1.17 -2.76 -24.34
C SER A 342 -2.10 -3.92 -24.71
N ARG A 343 -3.29 -3.62 -25.26
CA ARG A 343 -4.31 -4.60 -25.66
C ARG A 343 -4.54 -4.64 -27.17
N GLN A 344 -3.74 -3.90 -27.95
CA GLN A 344 -3.83 -3.83 -29.40
C GLN A 344 -5.25 -3.48 -29.88
N LEU A 345 -5.89 -2.51 -29.21
CA LEU A 345 -7.27 -2.12 -29.52
C LEU A 345 -7.33 -1.12 -30.67
N ASP A 346 -8.12 -1.45 -31.69
CA ASP A 346 -8.34 -0.62 -32.87
C ASP A 346 -9.37 0.52 -32.59
N GLY A 347 -9.53 1.44 -33.56
CA GLY A 347 -10.57 2.47 -33.53
C GLY A 347 -10.12 3.87 -33.09
N GLY A 348 -8.82 4.17 -33.09
CA GLY A 348 -8.28 5.51 -32.80
C GLY A 348 -8.35 5.93 -31.33
N ASN A 349 -8.00 7.18 -31.02
CA ASN A 349 -7.93 7.72 -29.65
C ASN A 349 -9.31 8.17 -29.12
N VAL A 350 -10.23 7.21 -29.05
CA VAL A 350 -11.60 7.42 -28.55
C VAL A 350 -11.99 6.35 -27.53
N LEU A 351 -12.88 6.72 -26.60
CA LEU A 351 -13.69 5.80 -25.80
C LEU A 351 -14.94 5.45 -26.62
N GLY A 352 -14.81 4.40 -27.44
CA GLY A 352 -15.93 3.76 -28.16
C GLY A 352 -16.20 2.35 -27.63
N GLN A 353 -17.13 1.62 -28.26
CA GLN A 353 -17.58 0.29 -27.80
C GLN A 353 -16.44 -0.68 -27.47
N THR A 354 -15.43 -0.80 -28.34
CA THR A 354 -14.29 -1.70 -28.14
C THR A 354 -13.46 -1.33 -26.91
N THR A 355 -13.27 -0.03 -26.67
CA THR A 355 -12.47 0.49 -25.57
C THR A 355 -13.25 0.43 -24.26
N ALA A 356 -14.53 0.79 -24.28
CA ALA A 356 -15.41 0.69 -23.12
C ALA A 356 -15.57 -0.78 -22.66
N LYS A 357 -15.75 -1.71 -23.61
CA LYS A 357 -15.78 -3.14 -23.30
C LYS A 357 -14.46 -3.64 -22.72
N ALA A 358 -13.33 -3.23 -23.30
CA ALA A 358 -12.02 -3.61 -22.78
C ALA A 358 -11.75 -3.04 -21.38
N LEU A 359 -12.18 -1.80 -21.10
CA LEU A 359 -12.11 -1.21 -19.76
C LEU A 359 -12.99 -1.98 -18.77
N LEU A 360 -14.23 -2.30 -19.15
CA LEU A 360 -15.10 -3.15 -18.33
C LEU A 360 -14.46 -4.52 -18.06
N ASP A 361 -13.87 -5.16 -19.07
CA ASP A 361 -13.15 -6.44 -18.94
C ASP A 361 -11.85 -6.33 -18.13
N ALA A 362 -11.30 -5.13 -18.02
CA ALA A 362 -10.11 -4.85 -17.22
C ALA A 362 -10.44 -4.31 -15.83
N LYS A 363 -11.73 -4.11 -15.52
CA LYS A 363 -12.18 -3.75 -14.19
C LYS A 363 -11.83 -4.90 -13.24
N PRO A 364 -11.33 -4.62 -12.03
CA PRO A 364 -11.06 -5.68 -11.08
C PRO A 364 -12.32 -6.53 -10.85
N GLY A 365 -12.21 -7.82 -11.13
CA GLY A 365 -13.29 -8.81 -11.04
C GLY A 365 -14.14 -9.10 -12.27
N ALA A 366 -13.93 -8.44 -13.40
CA ALA A 366 -14.51 -8.90 -14.68
C ALA A 366 -13.51 -9.79 -15.43
N GLY A 367 -13.87 -11.04 -15.73
CA GLY A 367 -13.12 -11.89 -16.67
C GLY A 367 -11.71 -12.38 -16.25
N LEU A 368 -11.26 -12.08 -15.03
CA LEU A 368 -9.93 -12.50 -14.54
C LEU A 368 -9.84 -13.98 -14.20
N LEU A 369 -10.93 -14.66 -13.86
CA LEU A 369 -10.85 -16.05 -13.42
C LEU A 369 -10.76 -17.02 -14.61
N PRO A 370 -9.85 -18.00 -14.57
CA PRO A 370 -9.86 -19.08 -15.55
C PRO A 370 -11.18 -19.85 -15.49
N LYS A 371 -11.64 -20.38 -16.62
CA LYS A 371 -12.73 -21.35 -16.66
C LYS A 371 -12.23 -22.70 -16.11
N TRP A 372 -12.18 -22.82 -14.79
CA TRP A 372 -11.64 -23.98 -14.09
C TRP A 372 -12.52 -24.36 -12.90
N GLN A 373 -12.89 -25.64 -12.81
CA GLN A 373 -13.78 -26.16 -11.76
C GLN A 373 -13.10 -27.20 -10.87
N GLY A 374 -11.78 -27.36 -11.00
CA GLY A 374 -11.04 -28.46 -10.37
C GLY A 374 -11.00 -29.70 -11.26
N GLY A 375 -10.12 -30.62 -10.91
CA GLY A 375 -9.89 -31.87 -11.63
C GLY A 375 -8.81 -32.69 -10.95
N ASP A 376 -8.45 -33.82 -11.54
CA ASP A 376 -7.35 -34.64 -11.04
C ASP A 376 -5.97 -33.95 -11.22
N LYS A 377 -4.91 -34.67 -10.82
CA LYS A 377 -3.52 -34.20 -10.93
C LYS A 377 -3.14 -33.75 -12.33
N GLN A 378 -3.52 -34.52 -13.36
CA GLN A 378 -3.17 -34.19 -14.74
C GLN A 378 -3.96 -32.96 -15.22
N ALA A 379 -5.27 -32.94 -14.99
CA ALA A 379 -6.12 -31.82 -15.36
C ALA A 379 -5.69 -30.52 -14.67
N THR A 380 -5.27 -30.60 -13.40
CA THR A 380 -4.77 -29.44 -12.64
C THR A 380 -3.43 -28.96 -13.17
N ALA A 381 -2.48 -29.85 -13.50
CA ALA A 381 -1.22 -29.47 -14.13
C ALA A 381 -1.44 -28.77 -15.49
N GLU A 382 -2.38 -29.26 -16.30
CA GLU A 382 -2.77 -28.60 -17.56
C GLU A 382 -3.45 -27.24 -17.33
N ALA A 383 -4.26 -27.12 -16.29
CA ALA A 383 -4.90 -25.86 -15.91
C ALA A 383 -3.85 -24.82 -15.46
N ILE A 384 -2.84 -25.25 -14.69
CA ILE A 384 -1.68 -24.43 -14.29
C ILE A 384 -0.92 -23.94 -15.53
N LEU A 385 -0.60 -24.81 -16.48
CA LEU A 385 0.06 -24.44 -17.74
C LEU A 385 -0.76 -23.38 -18.50
N LYS A 386 -2.06 -23.60 -18.66
CA LYS A 386 -2.96 -22.68 -19.39
C LYS A 386 -3.06 -21.33 -18.70
N GLU A 387 -3.21 -21.32 -17.38
CA GLU A 387 -3.33 -20.09 -16.60
C GLU A 387 -1.99 -19.32 -16.54
N ALA A 388 -0.87 -20.03 -16.37
CA ALA A 388 0.47 -19.45 -16.45
C ALA A 388 0.65 -18.70 -17.78
N ASN A 389 0.34 -19.36 -18.90
CA ASN A 389 0.40 -18.74 -20.23
C ASN A 389 -0.55 -17.54 -20.35
N ARG A 390 -1.78 -17.63 -19.84
CA ARG A 390 -2.75 -16.53 -19.85
C ARG A 390 -2.24 -15.31 -19.08
N GLN A 391 -1.49 -15.54 -18.01
CA GLN A 391 -0.83 -14.49 -17.22
C GLN A 391 0.57 -14.15 -17.73
N GLY A 392 1.00 -14.66 -18.89
CA GLY A 392 2.27 -14.29 -19.55
C GLY A 392 3.52 -15.02 -19.04
N ILE A 393 3.37 -16.11 -18.30
CA ILE A 393 4.45 -17.00 -17.88
C ILE A 393 4.55 -18.13 -18.91
N THR A 394 5.60 -18.11 -19.73
CA THR A 394 5.83 -19.10 -20.80
C THR A 394 7.04 -19.99 -20.56
N SER A 395 7.86 -19.69 -19.54
CA SER A 395 9.03 -20.49 -19.20
C SER A 395 8.61 -21.84 -18.64
N GLN A 396 9.01 -22.91 -19.32
CA GLN A 396 8.77 -24.29 -18.90
C GLN A 396 9.33 -24.57 -17.49
N ALA A 397 10.49 -23.99 -17.15
CA ALA A 397 11.08 -24.14 -15.82
C ALA A 397 10.21 -23.48 -14.74
N GLN A 398 9.71 -22.27 -15.02
CA GLN A 398 8.80 -21.57 -14.09
C GLN A 398 7.51 -22.37 -13.91
N ILE A 399 6.90 -22.84 -15.00
CA ILE A 399 5.66 -23.63 -14.93
C ILE A 399 5.87 -24.94 -14.18
N ALA A 400 6.98 -25.64 -14.42
CA ALA A 400 7.32 -26.85 -13.69
C ALA A 400 7.44 -26.62 -12.17
N TYR A 401 8.04 -25.50 -11.78
CA TYR A 401 8.14 -25.11 -10.37
C TYR A 401 6.77 -24.81 -9.74
N ILE A 402 5.88 -24.12 -10.47
CA ILE A 402 4.51 -23.85 -10.01
C ILE A 402 3.78 -25.17 -9.74
N ILE A 403 3.84 -26.14 -10.67
CA ILE A 403 3.19 -27.45 -10.53
C ILE A 403 3.79 -28.22 -9.34
N ALA A 404 5.12 -28.22 -9.20
CA ALA A 404 5.83 -28.85 -8.09
C ALA A 404 5.42 -28.28 -6.73
N THR A 405 5.15 -26.97 -6.68
CA THR A 405 4.67 -26.32 -5.46
C THR A 405 3.27 -26.80 -5.11
N VAL A 406 2.35 -26.84 -6.07
CA VAL A 406 0.99 -27.39 -5.84
C VAL A 406 1.06 -28.85 -5.36
N GLN A 407 1.93 -29.66 -5.97
CA GLN A 407 2.15 -31.04 -5.52
C GLN A 407 2.56 -31.09 -4.05
N HIS A 408 3.45 -30.21 -3.62
CA HIS A 408 3.92 -30.19 -2.24
C HIS A 408 2.86 -29.70 -1.25
N GLU A 409 2.29 -28.51 -1.49
CA GLU A 409 1.34 -27.85 -0.57
C GLU A 409 0.04 -28.65 -0.40
N THR A 410 -0.35 -29.40 -1.42
CA THR A 410 -1.60 -30.19 -1.42
C THR A 410 -1.38 -31.67 -1.08
N ASN A 411 -0.15 -32.04 -0.68
CA ASN A 411 0.26 -33.43 -0.42
C ASN A 411 -0.14 -34.38 -1.57
N ASP A 412 0.23 -34.01 -2.80
CA ASP A 412 -0.02 -34.70 -4.07
C ASP A 412 -1.50 -34.84 -4.48
N SER A 413 -2.45 -34.23 -3.75
CA SER A 413 -3.88 -34.29 -4.10
C SER A 413 -4.26 -33.40 -5.28
N PHE A 414 -3.49 -32.33 -5.53
CA PHE A 414 -3.79 -31.30 -6.53
C PHE A 414 -5.17 -30.66 -6.36
N GLN A 415 -5.69 -30.63 -5.11
CA GLN A 415 -6.90 -29.91 -4.74
C GLN A 415 -6.57 -28.67 -3.90
N PRO A 416 -7.35 -27.58 -3.99
CA PRO A 416 -7.30 -26.52 -2.99
C PRO A 416 -7.54 -27.10 -1.59
N VAL A 417 -6.71 -26.76 -0.61
CA VAL A 417 -6.80 -27.27 0.77
C VAL A 417 -6.97 -26.13 1.77
N LYS A 418 -7.60 -26.44 2.91
CA LYS A 418 -7.60 -25.58 4.10
C LYS A 418 -6.42 -25.96 4.99
N GLU A 419 -5.85 -25.01 5.70
CA GLU A 419 -4.87 -25.29 6.74
C GLU A 419 -5.40 -26.29 7.77
N SER A 420 -4.53 -27.20 8.22
CA SER A 420 -4.85 -28.28 9.14
C SER A 420 -5.90 -29.30 8.63
N TYR A 421 -6.10 -29.40 7.31
CA TYR A 421 -7.03 -30.38 6.71
C TYR A 421 -6.71 -31.85 7.05
N TYR A 422 -5.45 -32.17 7.33
CA TYR A 422 -5.00 -33.53 7.65
C TYR A 422 -5.50 -34.03 9.03
N LEU A 423 -5.98 -33.13 9.89
CA LEU A 423 -6.59 -33.49 11.18
C LEU A 423 -8.07 -33.89 11.02
N GLY A 424 -8.65 -33.75 9.83
CA GLY A 424 -10.09 -33.89 9.63
C GLY A 424 -10.86 -32.62 10.01
N GLU A 425 -12.13 -32.54 9.62
CA GLU A 425 -12.87 -31.27 9.61
C GLU A 425 -13.07 -30.65 11.00
N ILE A 426 -13.45 -31.46 11.98
CA ILE A 426 -13.77 -30.98 13.34
C ILE A 426 -12.50 -30.52 14.07
N GLU A 427 -11.47 -31.37 14.07
CA GLU A 427 -10.20 -31.08 14.75
C GLU A 427 -9.43 -29.98 14.04
N GLY A 428 -9.43 -29.99 12.70
CA GLY A 428 -8.86 -28.91 11.88
C GLY A 428 -9.55 -27.57 12.10
N GLU A 429 -10.88 -27.51 12.25
CA GLU A 429 -11.57 -26.24 12.55
C GLU A 429 -11.24 -25.71 13.94
N ASN A 430 -11.12 -26.59 14.92
CA ASN A 430 -10.70 -26.19 16.27
C ASN A 430 -9.26 -25.66 16.27
N ASP A 431 -8.35 -26.33 15.55
CA ASP A 431 -6.97 -25.89 15.38
C ASP A 431 -6.90 -24.51 14.71
N ARG A 432 -7.60 -24.32 13.58
CA ARG A 432 -7.62 -23.04 12.86
C ARG A 432 -8.09 -21.87 13.70
N LYS A 433 -9.06 -22.07 14.60
CA LYS A 433 -9.55 -21.03 15.53
C LYS A 433 -8.51 -20.57 16.53
N THR A 434 -7.43 -21.34 16.73
CA THR A 434 -6.31 -20.95 17.60
C THR A 434 -5.24 -20.15 16.87
N LEU A 435 -5.30 -20.08 15.53
CA LEU A 435 -4.29 -19.37 14.74
C LEU A 435 -4.43 -17.86 14.92
N PRO A 436 -3.32 -17.11 15.00
CA PRO A 436 -3.35 -15.66 15.23
C PRO A 436 -4.02 -14.88 14.09
N TYR A 437 -4.11 -15.47 12.90
CA TYR A 437 -4.72 -14.88 11.73
C TYR A 437 -6.11 -15.46 11.42
N TYR A 438 -6.76 -16.19 12.33
CA TYR A 438 -8.16 -16.60 12.16
C TYR A 438 -9.06 -15.35 11.99
N PRO A 439 -10.06 -15.34 11.08
CA PRO A 439 -10.54 -16.44 10.21
C PRO A 439 -9.78 -16.61 8.88
N TYR A 440 -8.70 -15.85 8.66
CA TYR A 440 -7.90 -15.81 7.43
C TYR A 440 -6.75 -16.82 7.43
N TYR A 441 -7.04 -18.04 7.90
CA TYR A 441 -6.12 -19.18 7.82
C TYR A 441 -5.85 -19.61 6.38
N GLY A 442 -4.82 -20.45 6.18
CA GLY A 442 -4.38 -20.87 4.86
C GLY A 442 -5.47 -21.54 4.02
N ARG A 443 -5.75 -21.02 2.82
CA ARG A 443 -6.68 -21.64 1.84
C ARG A 443 -6.09 -21.70 0.43
N GLY A 444 -6.57 -22.63 -0.39
CA GLY A 444 -6.21 -22.70 -1.80
C GLY A 444 -5.03 -23.62 -2.10
N TYR A 445 -4.42 -23.48 -3.28
CA TYR A 445 -3.28 -24.29 -3.71
C TYR A 445 -1.96 -23.95 -3.01
N VAL A 446 -1.86 -22.77 -2.40
CA VAL A 446 -0.66 -22.25 -1.73
C VAL A 446 -0.95 -21.76 -0.31
N GLN A 447 -2.09 -22.15 0.24
CA GLN A 447 -2.51 -21.80 1.60
C GLN A 447 -2.39 -20.29 1.90
N LEU A 448 -3.14 -19.45 1.17
CA LEU A 448 -3.20 -18.00 1.38
C LEU A 448 -3.62 -17.69 2.82
N THR A 449 -2.73 -17.06 3.59
CA THR A 449 -2.92 -16.68 5.00
C THR A 449 -2.99 -15.16 5.15
N TRP A 450 -3.52 -14.71 6.30
CA TRP A 450 -3.59 -13.31 6.74
C TRP A 450 -4.58 -12.41 5.99
N ASP A 451 -5.29 -11.56 6.74
CA ASP A 451 -6.36 -10.71 6.20
C ASP A 451 -5.89 -9.76 5.09
N TYR A 452 -4.66 -9.23 5.18
CA TYR A 452 -4.10 -8.34 4.16
C TYR A 452 -3.96 -9.03 2.79
N ASN A 453 -3.71 -10.34 2.75
CA ASN A 453 -3.63 -11.10 1.50
C ASN A 453 -5.03 -11.34 0.91
N TYR A 454 -6.01 -11.66 1.75
CA TYR A 454 -7.41 -11.77 1.33
C TYR A 454 -7.95 -10.44 0.81
N ARG A 455 -7.61 -9.32 1.45
CA ARG A 455 -7.92 -7.96 0.98
C ARG A 455 -7.28 -7.67 -0.37
N LYS A 456 -5.98 -7.90 -0.50
CA LYS A 456 -5.25 -7.71 -1.76
C LYS A 456 -5.90 -8.48 -2.90
N TYR A 457 -6.26 -9.74 -2.69
CA TYR A 457 -6.93 -10.52 -3.73
C TYR A 457 -8.41 -10.20 -3.88
N SER A 458 -9.07 -9.66 -2.85
CA SER A 458 -10.40 -9.08 -2.99
C SER A 458 -10.38 -7.91 -3.97
N ASP A 459 -9.37 -7.05 -3.84
CA ASP A 459 -9.20 -5.88 -4.70
C ASP A 459 -8.80 -6.30 -6.12
N VAL A 460 -7.89 -7.27 -6.28
CA VAL A 460 -7.49 -7.79 -7.61
C VAL A 460 -8.64 -8.49 -8.31
N LEU A 461 -9.40 -9.31 -7.59
CA LEU A 461 -10.46 -10.15 -8.16
C LEU A 461 -11.84 -9.51 -8.12
N GLY A 462 -12.02 -8.32 -7.55
CA GLY A 462 -13.34 -7.72 -7.33
C GLY A 462 -14.33 -8.64 -6.59
N LEU A 463 -13.82 -9.53 -5.74
CA LEU A 463 -14.58 -10.48 -4.94
C LEU A 463 -14.42 -10.15 -3.47
N ASP A 464 -15.45 -10.37 -2.65
CA ASP A 464 -15.35 -10.12 -1.22
C ASP A 464 -14.74 -11.32 -0.47
N LEU A 465 -13.44 -11.54 -0.62
CA LEU A 465 -12.73 -12.61 0.09
C LEU A 465 -12.52 -12.28 1.57
N VAL A 466 -12.80 -11.04 1.99
CA VAL A 466 -12.66 -10.62 3.40
C VAL A 466 -13.85 -11.13 4.19
N ASN A 467 -15.07 -10.86 3.71
CA ASN A 467 -16.28 -11.32 4.36
C ASN A 467 -16.65 -12.77 3.99
N ASP A 468 -16.18 -13.27 2.84
CA ASP A 468 -16.34 -14.66 2.42
C ASP A 468 -14.98 -15.31 2.06
N PRO A 469 -14.12 -15.58 3.05
CA PRO A 469 -12.78 -16.12 2.83
C PRO A 469 -12.79 -17.54 2.24
N ASP A 470 -13.89 -18.28 2.38
CA ASP A 470 -14.03 -19.61 1.78
C ASP A 470 -14.13 -19.56 0.25
N LEU A 471 -14.37 -18.40 -0.36
CA LEU A 471 -14.24 -18.23 -1.82
C LEU A 471 -12.85 -18.62 -2.35
N VAL A 472 -11.78 -18.48 -1.55
CA VAL A 472 -10.42 -18.89 -1.94
C VAL A 472 -10.31 -20.40 -2.18
N MET A 473 -11.25 -21.20 -1.66
CA MET A 473 -11.32 -22.64 -1.93
C MET A 473 -11.85 -22.99 -3.32
N ARG A 474 -12.47 -22.05 -4.04
CA ARG A 474 -12.90 -22.31 -5.41
C ARG A 474 -11.67 -22.52 -6.30
N PRO A 475 -11.65 -23.59 -7.14
CA PRO A 475 -10.47 -23.90 -7.94
C PRO A 475 -10.03 -22.78 -8.90
N ASP A 476 -10.97 -22.07 -9.53
CA ASP A 476 -10.66 -20.94 -10.42
C ASP A 476 -9.97 -19.78 -9.69
N ILE A 477 -10.46 -19.42 -8.51
CA ILE A 477 -9.88 -18.39 -7.64
C ILE A 477 -8.51 -18.82 -7.13
N ALA A 478 -8.38 -20.03 -6.58
CA ALA A 478 -7.13 -20.57 -6.08
C ALA A 478 -6.06 -20.64 -7.18
N LEU A 479 -6.45 -21.04 -8.40
CA LEU A 479 -5.57 -21.13 -9.56
C LEU A 479 -5.07 -19.75 -9.99
N PHE A 480 -5.95 -18.75 -10.07
CA PHE A 480 -5.54 -17.38 -10.37
C PHE A 480 -4.56 -16.85 -9.33
N ILE A 481 -4.88 -17.02 -8.04
CA ILE A 481 -4.06 -16.55 -6.90
C ILE A 481 -2.67 -17.15 -6.94
N LEU A 482 -2.56 -18.47 -7.16
CA LEU A 482 -1.30 -19.19 -7.31
C LEU A 482 -0.39 -18.53 -8.35
N ILE A 483 -0.87 -18.39 -9.58
CA ILE A 483 -0.07 -17.89 -10.70
C ILE A 483 0.26 -16.41 -10.51
N HIS A 484 -0.74 -15.59 -10.20
CA HIS A 484 -0.58 -14.15 -10.02
C HIS A 484 0.38 -13.85 -8.87
N GLY A 485 0.24 -14.59 -7.76
CA GLY A 485 1.03 -14.37 -6.57
C GLY A 485 2.49 -14.72 -6.74
N MET A 486 2.79 -15.85 -7.41
CA MET A 486 4.17 -16.23 -7.73
C MET A 486 4.81 -15.28 -8.76
N LYS A 487 4.02 -14.79 -9.73
CA LYS A 487 4.50 -13.82 -10.73
C LYS A 487 4.93 -12.50 -10.09
N TRP A 488 4.10 -11.98 -9.19
CA TRP A 488 4.29 -10.65 -8.61
C TRP A 488 4.92 -10.65 -7.22
N GLY A 489 5.23 -11.83 -6.67
CA GLY A 489 5.88 -11.97 -5.35
C GLY A 489 4.94 -11.57 -4.22
N VAL A 490 3.64 -11.85 -4.36
CA VAL A 490 2.62 -11.36 -3.43
C VAL A 490 2.76 -11.96 -2.03
N PHE A 491 3.27 -13.19 -1.93
CA PHE A 491 3.31 -13.94 -0.68
C PHE A 491 4.50 -13.55 0.20
N THR A 492 5.71 -13.48 -0.36
CA THR A 492 6.96 -13.21 0.38
C THR A 492 7.81 -12.06 -0.18
N GLY A 493 7.36 -11.43 -1.27
CA GLY A 493 8.13 -10.42 -2.02
C GLY A 493 9.04 -10.99 -3.13
N ILE A 494 9.34 -12.29 -3.09
CA ILE A 494 10.19 -12.96 -4.09
C ILE A 494 9.34 -13.44 -5.25
N LYS A 495 9.75 -13.13 -6.48
CA LYS A 495 9.06 -13.46 -7.72
C LYS A 495 9.69 -14.67 -8.41
N LEU A 496 8.96 -15.29 -9.33
CA LEU A 496 9.49 -16.34 -10.19
C LEU A 496 10.75 -15.88 -10.95
N ASP A 497 10.74 -14.68 -11.51
CA ASP A 497 11.88 -14.13 -12.28
C ASP A 497 13.15 -13.91 -11.43
N ASP A 498 13.01 -13.74 -10.10
CA ASP A 498 14.14 -13.57 -9.19
C ASP A 498 14.94 -14.87 -8.97
N CYS A 499 14.33 -16.01 -9.33
CA CYS A 499 14.87 -17.36 -9.10
C CYS A 499 15.04 -18.15 -10.40
N ILE A 500 14.19 -17.92 -11.39
CA ILE A 500 14.11 -18.68 -12.62
C ILE A 500 13.95 -17.69 -13.78
N SER A 501 14.94 -17.60 -14.66
CA SER A 501 14.97 -16.75 -15.85
C SER A 501 15.37 -17.58 -17.08
N SER A 502 15.47 -16.93 -18.25
CA SER A 502 15.89 -17.61 -19.48
C SER A 502 17.29 -18.23 -19.41
N ASN A 503 18.17 -17.68 -18.55
CA ASN A 503 19.58 -18.07 -18.50
C ASN A 503 19.99 -18.69 -17.14
N HIS A 504 19.05 -18.82 -16.20
CA HIS A 504 19.33 -19.29 -14.84
C HIS A 504 18.10 -19.96 -14.23
N VAL A 505 18.27 -21.13 -13.62
CA VAL A 505 17.19 -21.87 -12.94
C VAL A 505 17.68 -22.26 -11.54
N ASP A 506 17.05 -21.68 -10.51
CA ASP A 506 17.31 -22.02 -9.10
C ASP A 506 15.99 -22.37 -8.40
N PHE A 507 15.61 -23.65 -8.49
CA PHE A 507 14.41 -24.17 -7.83
C PHE A 507 14.51 -24.19 -6.31
N LEU A 508 15.73 -24.26 -5.76
CA LEU A 508 15.94 -24.27 -4.32
C LEU A 508 15.61 -22.90 -3.73
N LYS A 509 16.13 -21.84 -4.36
CA LYS A 509 15.79 -20.45 -4.01
C LYS A 509 14.33 -20.14 -4.27
N ALA A 510 13.74 -20.71 -5.33
CA ALA A 510 12.33 -20.50 -5.66
C ALA A 510 11.38 -20.91 -4.53
N ARG A 511 11.75 -21.86 -3.64
CA ARG A 511 10.95 -22.20 -2.45
C ARG A 511 10.53 -20.98 -1.63
N LYS A 512 11.43 -19.98 -1.56
CA LYS A 512 11.22 -18.70 -0.88
C LYS A 512 10.05 -17.87 -1.40
N ILE A 513 9.46 -18.21 -2.56
CA ILE A 513 8.28 -17.56 -3.12
C ILE A 513 7.03 -17.85 -2.28
N ILE A 514 6.91 -19.05 -1.69
CA ILE A 514 5.73 -19.46 -0.91
C ILE A 514 6.02 -19.52 0.58
N ASN A 515 7.14 -20.14 0.97
CA ASN A 515 7.51 -20.34 2.36
C ASN A 515 9.04 -20.19 2.50
N GLY A 516 9.61 -20.27 3.70
CA GLY A 516 11.06 -20.32 3.89
C GLY A 516 11.71 -21.54 3.21
N ASN A 517 12.89 -21.95 3.66
CA ASN A 517 13.61 -23.08 3.02
C ASN A 517 13.04 -24.47 3.35
N ASP A 518 11.86 -24.57 3.97
CA ASP A 518 11.28 -25.86 4.35
C ASP A 518 10.99 -26.72 3.11
N LYS A 519 11.43 -27.98 3.17
CA LYS A 519 11.32 -28.99 2.10
C LYS A 519 11.84 -28.54 0.72
N ALA A 520 12.72 -27.54 0.66
CA ALA A 520 13.19 -26.96 -0.61
C ALA A 520 13.80 -28.00 -1.57
N GLU A 521 14.61 -28.95 -1.06
CA GLU A 521 15.19 -30.03 -1.88
C GLU A 521 14.14 -30.98 -2.47
N GLN A 522 13.08 -31.27 -1.70
CA GLN A 522 11.98 -32.12 -2.15
C GLN A 522 11.17 -31.42 -3.25
N VAL A 523 10.83 -30.14 -3.06
CA VAL A 523 10.13 -29.33 -4.05
C VAL A 523 10.98 -29.17 -5.33
N GLN A 524 12.29 -28.95 -5.19
CA GLN A 524 13.21 -28.93 -6.33
C GLN A 524 13.19 -30.26 -7.09
N SER A 525 13.20 -31.40 -6.40
CA SER A 525 13.14 -32.71 -7.04
C SER A 525 11.84 -32.88 -7.84
N TYR A 526 10.71 -32.41 -7.32
CA TYR A 526 9.45 -32.37 -8.07
C TYR A 526 9.53 -31.43 -9.28
N ALA A 527 10.11 -30.24 -9.13
CA ALA A 527 10.23 -29.28 -10.23
C ALA A 527 11.07 -29.83 -11.39
N ILE A 528 12.19 -30.50 -11.09
CA ILE A 528 13.02 -31.17 -12.12
C ILE A 528 12.21 -32.27 -12.83
N SER A 529 11.44 -33.08 -12.09
CA SER A 529 10.61 -34.13 -12.67
C SER A 529 9.53 -33.56 -13.60
N TRP A 530 8.84 -32.49 -13.19
CA TRP A 530 7.83 -31.82 -14.01
C TRP A 530 8.43 -31.12 -15.22
N GLN A 531 9.60 -30.50 -15.07
CA GLN A 531 10.29 -29.87 -16.18
C GLN A 531 10.58 -30.88 -17.29
N ASN A 532 11.06 -32.08 -16.93
CA ASN A 532 11.30 -33.15 -17.89
C ASN A 532 10.02 -33.71 -18.56
N GLN A 533 8.84 -33.56 -17.94
CA GLN A 533 7.57 -34.03 -18.50
C GLN A 533 6.92 -33.01 -19.43
N LEU A 534 7.18 -31.72 -19.22
CA LEU A 534 6.65 -30.63 -20.04
C LEU A 534 7.41 -30.42 -21.36
N GLY A 535 8.56 -31.08 -21.54
CA GLY A 535 9.45 -30.96 -22.70
C GLY A 535 9.56 -32.28 -23.41
#